data_AF-A0A6M0L1U9-F1
#
_entry.id   AF-A0A6M0L1U9-F1
#
_cell.length_a   1.000
_cell.length_b   1.000
_cell.length_c   1.000
_cell.angle_alpha   90.00
_cell.angle_beta   90.00
_cell.angle_gamma   90.00
#
_symmetry.space_group_name_H-M   'P 1'
#
loop_
_entity.id
_entity.type
_entity.pdbx_description
1 polymer ?
#
loop_
_entity_poly.entity_id
_entity_poly.type
_entity_poly.pdbx_seq_one_letter_code
_entity_poly.pdbx_strand_id
1 'polypeptide(L)' 'TAVYNSPTAPKVIALKEFRDQKLLTNLLGERFVQFYYRNSPPIANFLSRHKFLSEVVRVGFVEPLVWVVQVFRK' A
#
# COMPACT_ATOMS: atom_id res chain seq x y z
N THR A 1 -2.64 -11.31 3.50
CA THR A 1 -3.95 -11.98 3.50
C THR A 1 -5.01 -11.21 2.74
N ALA A 2 -5.12 -9.88 2.88
CA ALA A 2 -6.18 -9.07 2.24
C ALA A 2 -6.24 -9.06 0.69
N VAL A 3 -5.14 -9.37 -0.02
CA VAL A 3 -5.11 -9.34 -1.51
C VAL A 3 -4.81 -10.71 -2.14
N TYR A 4 -4.13 -11.59 -1.42
CA TYR A 4 -3.62 -12.85 -2.00
C TYR A 4 -4.33 -14.11 -1.51
N ASN A 5 -5.36 -13.99 -0.64
CA ASN A 5 -6.18 -15.08 -0.07
C ASN A 5 -5.42 -16.28 0.53
N SER A 6 -4.09 -16.25 0.57
CA SER A 6 -3.24 -17.24 1.19
C SER A 6 -2.10 -16.52 1.92
N PRO A 7 -1.87 -16.80 3.21
CA PRO A 7 -0.73 -16.29 3.96
C PRO A 7 0.61 -16.88 3.50
N THR A 8 0.59 -17.98 2.75
CA THR A 8 1.79 -18.69 2.25
C THR A 8 2.10 -18.39 0.79
N ALA A 9 1.34 -17.49 0.14
CA ALA A 9 1.68 -17.05 -1.20
C ALA A 9 3.11 -16.45 -1.19
N PRO A 10 4.01 -16.86 -2.11
CA PRO A 10 5.40 -16.38 -2.12
C PRO A 10 5.53 -14.85 -2.12
N LYS A 11 4.58 -14.17 -2.78
CA LYS A 11 4.48 -12.70 -2.79
C LYS A 11 4.16 -12.10 -1.41
N VAL A 12 3.36 -12.77 -0.59
CA VAL A 12 3.04 -12.33 0.78
C VAL A 12 4.26 -12.48 1.69
N ILE A 13 5.01 -13.57 1.53
CA ILE A 13 6.24 -13.82 2.28
C ILE A 13 7.28 -12.76 1.94
N ALA A 14 7.53 -12.49 0.65
CA ALA A 14 8.47 -11.47 0.21
C ALA A 14 8.11 -10.06 0.72
N LEU A 15 6.82 -9.70 0.73
CA LEU A 15 6.36 -8.41 1.28
C LEU A 15 6.53 -8.34 2.81
N LYS A 16 6.29 -9.44 3.52
CA LYS A 16 6.54 -9.52 4.96
C LYS A 16 8.03 -9.36 5.26
N GLU A 17 8.90 -10.05 4.55
CA GLU A 17 10.35 -9.96 4.73
C GLU A 17 10.85 -8.54 4.43
N PHE A 18 10.37 -7.90 3.37
CA PHE A 18 10.71 -6.51 3.09
C PHE A 18 10.27 -5.57 4.22
N ARG A 19 9.05 -5.73 4.74
CA ARG A 19 8.58 -4.96 5.90
C ARG A 19 9.50 -5.20 7.10
N ASP A 20 9.80 -6.44 7.41
CA ASP A 20 10.52 -6.82 8.62
C ASP A 20 12.01 -6.46 8.54
N GLN A 21 12.64 -6.54 7.36
CA GLN A 21 14.08 -6.30 7.17
C GLN A 21 14.42 -4.88 6.72
N LYS A 22 13.50 -4.12 6.10
CA LYS A 22 13.77 -2.78 5.54
C LYS A 22 12.92 -1.67 6.15
N LEU A 23 11.66 -1.93 6.46
CA LEU A 23 10.77 -0.90 7.03
C LEU A 23 10.88 -0.87 8.55
N LEU A 24 10.88 -2.01 9.23
CA LEU A 24 10.93 -2.05 10.70
C LEU A 24 12.35 -1.92 11.27
N THR A 25 13.37 -1.80 10.43
CA THR A 25 14.77 -1.65 10.87
C THR A 25 15.17 -0.20 11.13
N ASN A 26 14.31 0.77 10.84
CA ASN A 26 14.55 2.19 11.08
C ASN A 26 13.27 2.92 11.48
N LEU A 27 13.42 3.95 12.31
CA LEU A 27 12.31 4.75 12.87
C LEU A 27 11.38 5.33 11.79
N LEU A 28 11.93 5.69 10.63
CA LEU A 28 11.15 6.25 9.52
C LEU A 28 10.24 5.20 8.88
N GLY A 29 10.78 4.02 8.59
CA GLY A 29 10.00 2.91 8.03
C GLY A 29 8.96 2.37 9.02
N GLU A 30 9.27 2.34 10.32
CA GLU A 30 8.30 1.96 11.34
C GLU A 30 7.13 2.95 11.41
N ARG A 31 7.42 4.25 11.42
CA ARG A 31 6.37 5.29 11.37
C ARG A 31 5.57 5.24 10.07
N PHE A 32 6.20 4.95 8.95
CA PHE A 32 5.50 4.77 7.67
C PHE A 32 4.51 3.60 7.75
N VAL A 33 4.93 2.46 8.29
CA VAL A 33 4.07 1.27 8.45
C VAL A 33 2.92 1.56 9.42
N GLN A 34 3.19 2.21 10.55
CA GLN A 34 2.15 2.59 11.51
C GLN A 34 1.16 3.59 10.92
N PHE A 35 1.64 4.60 10.19
CA PHE A 35 0.80 5.55 9.47
C PHE A 35 -0.07 4.83 8.44
N TYR A 36 0.50 3.93 7.63
CA TYR A 36 -0.23 3.15 6.64
C TYR A 36 -1.35 2.33 7.29
N TYR A 37 -1.06 1.56 8.34
CA TYR A 37 -2.08 0.73 8.99
C TYR A 37 -3.15 1.54 9.73
N ARG A 38 -2.83 2.74 10.22
CA ARG A 38 -3.79 3.60 10.90
C ARG A 38 -4.72 4.32 9.92
N ASN A 39 -4.18 4.79 8.79
CA ASN A 39 -4.93 5.62 7.83
C ASN A 39 -5.58 4.80 6.71
N SER A 40 -4.99 3.66 6.33
CA SER A 40 -5.52 2.81 5.25
C SER A 40 -6.94 2.29 5.52
N PRO A 41 -7.30 1.74 6.69
CA PRO A 41 -8.65 1.20 6.92
C PRO A 41 -9.80 2.22 6.78
N PRO A 42 -9.76 3.41 7.39
CA PRO A 42 -10.83 4.40 7.21
C PRO A 42 -10.87 4.93 5.78
N ILE A 43 -9.72 5.14 5.12
CA ILE A 43 -9.67 5.55 3.70
C ILE A 43 -10.28 4.46 2.81
N ALA A 44 -9.88 3.20 2.98
CA ALA A 44 -10.40 2.08 2.21
C ALA A 44 -11.91 1.87 2.42
N ASN A 45 -12.40 2.00 3.67
CA ASN A 45 -13.83 1.93 3.95
C ASN A 45 -14.62 3.12 3.41
N PHE A 46 -14.02 4.31 3.37
CA PHE A 46 -14.66 5.49 2.80
C PHE A 46 -14.76 5.40 1.27
N LEU A 47 -13.69 4.95 0.61
CA LEU A 47 -13.65 4.74 -0.84
C LEU A 47 -14.51 3.55 -1.28
N SER A 48 -14.60 2.48 -0.48
CA SER A 48 -15.46 1.33 -0.81
C SER A 48 -16.95 1.68 -0.80
N ARG A 49 -17.34 2.66 0.02
CA ARG A 49 -18.72 3.19 0.07
C ARG A 49 -19.02 4.22 -1.00
N HIS A 50 -18.00 4.88 -1.57
CA HIS A 50 -18.14 5.94 -2.56
C HIS A 50 -17.35 5.63 -3.83
N LYS A 51 -17.97 4.86 -4.75
CA LYS A 51 -17.34 4.48 -6.03
C LYS A 51 -16.79 5.67 -6.82
N PHE A 52 -17.50 6.80 -6.84
CA PHE A 52 -17.03 8.01 -7.53
C PHE A 52 -15.73 8.57 -6.94
N LEU A 53 -15.62 8.67 -5.62
CA LEU A 53 -14.38 9.12 -4.97
C LEU A 53 -13.24 8.12 -5.13
N SER A 54 -13.55 6.81 -5.10
CA SER A 54 -12.56 5.78 -5.39
C SER A 54 -11.94 5.96 -6.78
N GLU A 55 -12.76 6.32 -7.77
CA GLU A 55 -12.29 6.58 -9.13
C GLU A 55 -11.47 7.87 -9.23
N VAL A 56 -11.89 8.94 -8.54
CA VAL A 56 -11.13 10.19 -8.46
C VAL A 56 -9.77 9.98 -7.80
N VAL A 57 -9.68 9.21 -6.71
CA VAL A 57 -8.40 8.90 -6.05
C VAL A 57 -7.54 8.00 -6.93
N ARG A 58 -8.15 7.05 -7.65
CA ARG A 58 -7.43 6.17 -8.58
C ARG A 58 -6.79 6.96 -9.72
N VAL A 59 -7.56 7.77 -10.43
CA VAL A 59 -7.09 8.54 -11.60
C VAL A 59 -6.26 9.75 -11.17
N GLY A 60 -6.63 10.43 -10.09
CA GLY A 60 -5.97 11.67 -9.65
C GLY A 60 -4.71 11.47 -8.81
N PHE A 61 -4.59 10.34 -8.10
CA PHE A 61 -3.46 10.08 -7.20
C PHE A 61 -2.72 8.79 -7.50
N VAL A 62 -3.42 7.67 -7.69
CA VAL A 62 -2.77 6.36 -7.85
C VAL A 62 -2.07 6.25 -9.21
N GLU A 63 -2.75 6.61 -10.31
CA GLU A 63 -2.20 6.53 -11.66
C GLU A 63 -0.97 7.43 -11.88
N PRO A 64 -0.96 8.71 -11.48
CA PRO A 64 0.23 9.55 -11.57
C PRO A 64 1.40 9.00 -10.76
N LEU A 65 1.12 8.46 -9.58
CA LEU A 65 2.15 7.91 -8.70
C LEU A 65 2.75 6.62 -9.27
N VAL A 66 1.93 5.76 -9.86
CA VAL A 66 2.40 4.58 -10.62
C VAL A 66 3.25 5.00 -11.82
N TRP A 67 2.82 6.02 -12.57
CA TRP A 67 3.57 6.55 -13.70
C TRP A 67 4.95 7.06 -13.26
N VAL A 68 5.02 7.85 -12.19
CA VAL A 68 6.28 8.32 -11.61
C VAL A 68 7.18 7.14 -11.24
N VAL A 69 6.67 6.15 -10.49
CA VAL A 69 7.46 4.97 -10.09
C VAL A 69 7.95 4.16 -11.29
N GLN A 70 7.17 4.05 -12.36
CA GLN A 70 7.61 3.37 -13.58
C GLN A 70 8.66 4.16 -14.35
N VAL A 71 8.56 5.48 -14.41
CA VAL A 71 9.59 6.35 -15.00
C VAL A 71 10.92 6.22 -14.27
N PHE A 72 10.90 6.14 -12.93
CA PHE A 72 12.11 5.93 -12.11
C PHE A 72 12.66 4.49 -12.14
N ARG A 73 11.93 3.53 -12.70
CA ARG A 73 12.39 2.14 -12.87
C ARG A 73 13.05 1.85 -14.23
N LYS A 74 13.29 2.88 -15.06
CA LYS A 74 14.12 2.79 -16.26
C LYS A 74 15.56 3.21 -16.00
#